data_AF-A0A961UTX1-F1
#
_entry.id   AF-A0A961UTX1-F1
#
_cell.length_a   1.000
_cell.length_b   1.000
_cell.length_c   1.000
_cell.angle_alpha   90.00
_cell.angle_beta   90.00
_cell.angle_gamma   90.00
#
_symmetry.space_group_name_H-M   'P 1'
#
loop_
_entity.id
_entity.type
_entity.pdbx_description
1 polymer ?
#
loop_
_entity_poly.entity_id
_entity_poly.type
_entity_poly.pdbx_seq_one_letter_code
_entity_poly.pdbx_strand_id
1 'polypeptide(L)'
;MSKAFTDDDDALLAELGVEVEEKGTAGRTPREERIITGFEEIQRFVEKHGHPPRHGEGRDIFERLYAVRLDRIREQEECRALVEPLDHQDLLAGSGTTVMSNPGEMDDDALLAELGVENDNNPITELRHVRSSTEKRAAEEIANRERCADFETFRPLFEQVQKELDSGARETRPFELKAEIQPGRFFIVGGQKAYVAKMGETTITEHGRTDARLRVIFDNGTESNMLMRSLQR
;
A
#
# COMPACT_ATOMS: atom_id res chain seq x y z
N MET A 1 -1.99 36.03 -52.61
CA MET A 1 -3.29 36.55 -53.08
C MET A 1 -4.20 35.35 -53.28
N SER A 2 -4.76 34.84 -52.19
CA SER A 2 -5.72 33.73 -52.21
C SER A 2 -7.02 34.23 -52.85
N LYS A 3 -7.51 33.53 -53.88
CA LYS A 3 -8.85 33.75 -54.42
C LYS A 3 -9.84 33.44 -53.29
N ALA A 4 -10.53 34.46 -52.81
CA ALA A 4 -11.66 34.27 -51.91
C ALA A 4 -12.78 33.58 -52.72
N PHE A 5 -13.37 32.54 -52.15
CA PHE A 5 -14.62 31.97 -52.63
C PHE A 5 -15.68 33.08 -52.61
N THR A 6 -16.39 33.24 -53.72
CA THR A 6 -17.43 34.24 -53.89
C THR A 6 -18.80 33.61 -53.76
N ASP A 7 -19.84 34.40 -53.46
CA ASP A 7 -21.22 33.91 -53.30
C ASP A 7 -21.74 33.16 -54.54
N ASP A 8 -21.16 33.43 -55.73
CA ASP A 8 -21.44 32.69 -56.97
C ASP A 8 -20.89 31.26 -56.95
N ASP A 9 -19.77 31.03 -56.26
CA ASP A 9 -19.18 29.69 -56.09
C ASP A 9 -20.03 28.83 -55.14
N ASP A 10 -20.63 29.44 -54.12
CA ASP A 10 -21.55 28.78 -53.18
C ASP A 10 -22.87 28.39 -53.86
N ALA A 11 -23.38 29.23 -54.76
CA ALA A 11 -24.57 28.94 -55.55
C ALA A 11 -24.34 27.75 -56.52
N LEU A 12 -23.16 27.67 -57.14
CA LEU A 12 -22.79 26.55 -58.01
C LEU A 12 -22.62 25.24 -57.24
N LEU A 13 -22.07 25.28 -56.02
CA LEU A 13 -21.94 24.09 -55.16
C LEU A 13 -23.31 23.54 -54.72
N ALA A 14 -24.27 24.42 -54.43
CA ALA A 14 -25.63 24.03 -54.08
C ALA A 14 -26.38 23.37 -55.26
N GLU A 15 -26.16 23.84 -56.49
CA GLU A 15 -26.80 23.26 -57.68
C GLU A 15 -26.19 21.89 -58.07
N LEU A 16 -24.93 21.64 -57.70
CA LEU A 16 -24.24 20.36 -57.89
C LEU A 16 -24.55 19.31 -56.79
N GLY A 17 -25.32 19.67 -55.75
CA GLY A 17 -25.69 18.78 -54.66
C GLY A 17 -24.52 18.33 -53.77
N VAL A 18 -23.44 19.12 -53.73
CA VAL A 18 -22.28 18.84 -52.88
C VAL A 18 -22.44 19.63 -51.59
N GLU A 19 -22.90 18.96 -50.54
CA GLU A 19 -22.90 19.52 -49.18
C GLU A 19 -21.45 19.56 -48.67
N VAL A 20 -20.91 20.77 -48.49
CA VAL A 20 -19.65 20.95 -47.77
C VAL A 20 -19.95 20.75 -46.28
N GLU A 21 -19.79 19.51 -45.81
CA GLU A 21 -19.78 19.26 -44.37
C GLU A 21 -18.49 19.84 -43.77
N GLU A 22 -18.58 21.08 -43.27
CA GLU A 22 -17.64 21.54 -42.27
C GLU A 22 -17.77 20.60 -41.06
N LYS A 23 -16.82 19.67 -40.92
CA LYS A 23 -16.68 18.81 -39.75
C LYS A 23 -16.48 19.70 -38.53
N GLY A 24 -17.58 20.04 -37.86
CA GLY A 24 -17.54 20.65 -36.54
C GLY A 24 -16.77 19.73 -35.61
N THR A 25 -15.65 20.21 -35.09
CA THR A 25 -14.90 19.50 -34.05
C THR A 25 -15.82 19.33 -32.85
N ALA A 26 -16.22 18.09 -32.57
CA ALA A 26 -16.92 17.74 -31.35
C ALA A 26 -16.20 18.37 -30.15
N GLY A 27 -16.95 19.00 -29.24
CA GLY A 27 -16.39 19.69 -28.08
C GLY A 27 -15.41 18.78 -27.35
N ARG A 28 -14.18 19.27 -27.15
CA ARG A 28 -13.09 18.50 -26.54
C ARG A 28 -13.52 17.97 -25.19
N THR A 29 -13.13 16.74 -24.86
CA THR A 29 -13.42 16.19 -23.55
C THR A 29 -12.63 16.95 -22.47
N PRO A 30 -13.10 17.01 -21.20
CA PRO A 30 -12.32 17.63 -20.11
C PRO A 30 -10.93 17.02 -19.91
N ARG A 31 -10.72 15.78 -20.39
CA ARG A 31 -9.41 15.12 -20.41
C ARG A 31 -8.53 15.67 -21.52
N GLU A 32 -9.06 15.82 -22.73
CA GLU A 32 -8.34 16.40 -23.87
C GLU A 32 -7.90 17.83 -23.61
N GLU A 33 -8.78 18.66 -23.04
CA GLU A 33 -8.44 20.05 -22.68
C GLU A 33 -7.28 20.10 -21.68
N ARG A 34 -7.28 19.23 -20.65
CA ARG A 34 -6.18 19.13 -19.69
C ARG A 34 -4.87 18.70 -20.37
N ILE A 35 -4.93 17.77 -21.33
CA ILE A 35 -3.74 17.33 -22.05
C ILE A 35 -3.17 18.49 -22.87
N ILE A 36 -4.03 19.22 -23.59
CA ILE A 36 -3.66 20.37 -24.42
C ILE A 36 -3.06 21.49 -23.56
N THR A 37 -3.74 21.93 -22.50
CA THR A 37 -3.21 22.96 -21.59
C THR A 37 -1.89 22.54 -20.98
N GLY A 38 -1.76 21.27 -20.60
CA GLY A 38 -0.51 20.74 -20.07
C GLY A 38 0.64 20.72 -21.08
N PHE A 39 0.33 20.53 -22.37
CA PHE A 39 1.32 20.60 -23.45
C PHE A 39 1.72 22.05 -23.75
N GLU A 40 0.78 22.99 -23.73
CA GLU A 40 1.06 24.42 -23.85
C GLU A 40 1.95 24.94 -22.72
N GLU A 41 1.78 24.45 -21.48
CA GLU A 41 2.68 24.75 -20.36
C GLU A 41 4.11 24.26 -20.62
N ILE A 42 4.25 23.06 -21.21
CA ILE A 42 5.55 22.52 -21.61
C ILE A 42 6.16 23.41 -22.71
N GLN A 43 5.40 23.83 -23.71
CA GLN A 43 5.90 24.72 -24.76
C GLN A 43 6.38 26.07 -24.21
N ARG A 44 5.61 26.68 -23.30
CA ARG A 44 6.02 27.91 -22.59
C ARG A 44 7.29 27.71 -21.77
N PHE A 45 7.45 26.54 -21.16
CA PHE A 45 8.69 26.20 -20.47
C PHE A 45 9.87 26.18 -21.46
N VAL A 46 9.72 25.56 -22.62
CA VAL A 46 10.78 25.52 -23.64
C VAL A 46 11.08 26.90 -24.21
N GLU A 47 10.08 27.75 -24.44
CA GLU A 47 10.29 29.15 -24.87
C GLU A 47 11.11 29.93 -23.84
N LYS A 48 10.82 29.73 -22.56
CA LYS A 48 11.45 30.46 -21.46
C LYS A 48 12.86 29.96 -21.14
N HIS A 49 13.08 28.64 -21.19
CA HIS A 49 14.32 28.00 -20.76
C HIS A 49 15.23 27.59 -21.92
N GLY A 50 14.73 27.60 -23.17
CA GLY A 50 15.47 27.26 -24.38
C GLY A 50 15.78 25.76 -24.52
N HIS A 51 15.22 24.90 -23.67
CA HIS A 51 15.42 23.46 -23.72
C HIS A 51 14.15 22.70 -23.30
N PRO A 52 13.94 21.46 -23.79
CA PRO A 52 12.86 20.60 -23.31
C PRO A 52 13.07 20.26 -21.82
N PRO A 53 11.99 20.05 -21.06
CA PRO A 53 12.08 19.69 -19.64
C PRO A 53 12.81 18.35 -19.47
N ARG A 54 13.62 18.24 -18.41
CA ARG A 54 14.45 17.04 -18.14
C ARG A 54 14.21 16.50 -16.74
N HIS A 55 14.46 15.21 -16.58
CA HIS A 55 14.50 14.55 -15.28
C HIS A 55 15.77 14.92 -14.50
N GLY A 56 15.67 15.03 -13.17
CA GLY A 56 16.84 15.20 -12.31
C GLY A 56 16.52 15.81 -10.94
N GLU A 57 17.10 15.25 -9.87
CA GLU A 57 16.81 15.67 -8.47
C GLU A 57 17.24 17.10 -8.15
N GLY A 58 18.24 17.64 -8.87
CA GLY A 58 18.68 19.04 -8.76
C GLY A 58 17.94 20.03 -9.67
N ARG A 59 16.85 19.61 -10.32
CA ARG A 59 16.02 20.47 -11.18
C ARG A 59 14.77 20.96 -10.46
N ASP A 60 14.20 22.04 -10.98
CA ASP A 60 12.98 22.62 -10.44
C ASP A 60 11.82 21.62 -10.45
N ILE A 61 10.90 21.76 -9.49
CA ILE A 61 9.77 20.83 -9.32
C ILE A 61 8.89 20.83 -10.57
N PHE A 62 8.70 22.00 -11.20
CA PHE A 62 7.89 22.11 -12.41
C PHE A 62 8.57 21.51 -13.64
N GLU A 63 9.89 21.66 -13.77
CA GLU A 63 10.65 21.02 -14.86
C GLU A 63 10.51 19.50 -14.82
N ARG A 64 10.62 18.91 -13.62
CA ARG A 64 10.40 17.46 -13.44
C ARG A 64 8.97 17.04 -13.79
N LEU A 65 7.97 17.82 -13.38
CA LEU A 65 6.57 17.54 -13.69
C LEU A 65 6.31 17.59 -15.21
N TYR A 66 6.87 18.60 -15.88
CA TYR A 66 6.77 18.76 -17.33
C TYR A 66 7.51 17.66 -18.09
N ALA A 67 8.65 17.19 -17.59
CA ALA A 67 9.40 16.08 -18.18
C ALA A 67 8.57 14.78 -18.17
N VAL A 68 8.01 14.43 -17.00
CA VAL A 68 7.14 13.25 -16.86
C VAL A 68 5.90 13.35 -17.74
N ARG A 69 5.30 14.55 -17.81
CA ARG A 69 4.10 14.78 -18.63
C ARG A 69 4.41 14.68 -20.12
N LEU A 70 5.53 15.22 -20.58
CA LEU A 70 5.97 15.12 -21.97
C LEU A 70 6.22 13.65 -22.36
N ASP A 71 6.83 12.87 -21.48
CA ASP A 71 7.05 11.43 -21.73
C ASP A 71 5.73 10.66 -21.83
N ARG A 72 4.78 10.92 -20.92
CA ARG A 72 3.44 10.32 -20.99
C ARG A 72 2.68 10.67 -22.27
N ILE A 73 2.83 11.90 -22.75
CA ILE A 73 2.22 12.36 -24.01
C ILE A 73 2.87 11.65 -25.22
N ARG A 74 4.19 11.41 -25.18
CA ARG A 74 4.92 10.67 -26.23
C ARG A 74 4.58 9.17 -26.23
N GLU A 75 4.31 8.59 -25.06
CA GLU A 75 3.98 7.17 -24.88
C GLU A 75 2.56 6.82 -25.37
N GLN A 76 1.59 7.73 -25.22
CA GLN A 76 0.20 7.49 -25.59
C GLN A 76 -0.15 8.06 -26.97
N GLU A 77 -0.45 7.20 -27.94
CA GLU A 77 -0.81 7.60 -29.31
C GLU A 77 -2.01 8.57 -29.37
N GLU A 78 -3.03 8.34 -28.53
CA GLU A 78 -4.20 9.24 -28.42
C GLU A 78 -3.81 10.65 -28.00
N CYS A 79 -2.87 10.77 -27.05
CA CYS A 79 -2.38 12.07 -26.58
C CYS A 79 -1.52 12.73 -27.64
N ARG A 80 -0.64 11.96 -28.30
CA ARG A 80 0.21 12.44 -29.39
C ARG A 80 -0.62 13.01 -30.53
N ALA A 81 -1.61 12.28 -31.03
CA ALA A 81 -2.47 12.72 -32.12
C ALA A 81 -3.25 14.01 -31.77
N LEU A 82 -3.58 14.20 -30.49
CA LEU A 82 -4.27 15.40 -30.01
C LEU A 82 -3.38 16.65 -30.02
N VAL A 83 -2.09 16.50 -29.67
CA VAL A 83 -1.16 17.64 -29.52
C VAL A 83 -0.21 17.84 -30.71
N GLU A 84 -0.13 16.88 -31.63
CA GLU A 84 0.61 16.97 -32.89
C GLU A 84 0.35 18.26 -33.70
N PRO A 85 -0.91 18.71 -33.91
CA PRO A 85 -1.15 19.96 -34.64
C PRO A 85 -0.73 21.22 -33.86
N LEU A 86 -0.41 21.09 -32.57
CA LEU A 86 0.02 22.19 -31.70
C LEU A 86 1.53 22.22 -31.53
N ASP A 87 2.25 21.15 -31.88
CA ASP A 87 3.69 21.02 -31.69
C ASP A 87 4.48 21.78 -32.77
N HIS A 88 4.85 23.02 -32.45
CA HIS A 88 5.67 23.88 -33.30
C HIS A 88 7.17 23.84 -32.93
N GLN A 89 7.52 23.08 -31.89
CA GLN A 89 8.86 23.01 -31.31
C GLN A 89 9.49 21.61 -31.50
N ASP A 90 8.86 20.74 -32.29
CA ASP A 90 9.25 19.35 -32.52
C ASP A 90 9.46 18.57 -31.21
N LEU A 91 8.69 18.89 -30.16
CA LEU A 91 8.78 18.24 -28.85
C LEU A 91 8.32 16.79 -28.90
N LEU A 92 7.48 16.41 -29.86
CA LEU A 92 6.98 15.06 -30.06
C LEU A 92 7.91 14.24 -30.96
N ALA A 93 8.76 14.89 -31.75
CA ALA A 93 9.74 14.24 -32.64
C ALA A 93 11.03 13.82 -31.91
N GLY A 94 11.15 14.13 -30.62
CA GLY A 94 12.25 13.71 -29.76
C GLY A 94 12.37 12.20 -29.69
N SER A 95 13.22 11.66 -30.57
CA SER A 95 13.71 10.28 -30.61
C SER A 95 13.89 9.73 -29.21
N GLY A 96 13.34 8.54 -28.97
CA GLY A 96 13.57 7.76 -27.77
C GLY A 96 15.06 7.60 -27.51
N THR A 97 15.60 8.41 -26.64
CA THR A 97 16.85 8.14 -25.91
C THR A 97 16.75 8.82 -24.55
N THR A 98 15.64 8.55 -23.85
CA THR A 98 15.81 8.29 -22.43
C THR A 98 16.06 6.80 -22.38
N VAL A 99 17.33 6.41 -22.23
CA VAL A 99 17.62 5.20 -21.48
C VAL A 99 17.08 5.48 -20.08
N MET A 100 15.76 5.37 -19.92
CA MET A 100 15.26 4.79 -18.70
C MET A 100 15.81 3.37 -18.82
N SER A 101 16.93 3.13 -18.16
CA SER A 101 17.23 1.78 -17.69
C SER A 101 15.93 1.38 -17.01
N ASN A 102 15.12 0.58 -17.69
CA ASN A 102 13.84 0.16 -17.16
C ASN A 102 14.22 -0.57 -15.86
N PRO A 103 13.89 -0.04 -14.67
CA PRO A 103 14.30 -0.72 -13.44
C PRO A 103 13.64 -2.10 -13.35
N GLY A 104 12.59 -2.35 -14.17
CA GLY A 104 11.95 -3.65 -14.30
C GLY A 104 12.70 -4.66 -15.20
N GLU A 105 13.76 -4.27 -15.92
CA GLU A 105 14.60 -5.20 -16.69
C GLU A 105 15.95 -5.50 -16.01
N MET A 106 16.36 -4.68 -15.05
CA MET A 106 17.54 -4.92 -14.23
C MET A 106 17.12 -5.74 -13.02
N ASP A 107 17.81 -6.84 -12.76
CA ASP A 107 17.62 -7.55 -11.49
C ASP A 107 18.09 -6.67 -10.31
N ASP A 108 17.59 -6.97 -9.11
CA ASP A 108 17.88 -6.19 -7.90
C ASP A 108 19.40 -6.13 -7.62
N ASP A 109 20.16 -7.14 -8.05
CA ASP A 109 21.61 -7.24 -7.86
C ASP A 109 22.37 -6.29 -8.82
N ALA A 110 21.94 -6.16 -10.06
CA ALA A 110 22.50 -5.23 -11.05
C ALA A 110 22.26 -3.77 -10.66
N LEU A 111 21.08 -3.47 -10.09
CA LEU A 111 20.76 -2.14 -9.56
C LEU A 111 21.64 -1.78 -8.36
N LEU A 112 21.88 -2.73 -7.45
CA LEU A 112 22.77 -2.57 -6.30
C LEU A 112 24.21 -2.24 -6.71
N ALA A 113 24.71 -2.90 -7.76
CA ALA A 113 26.07 -2.69 -8.27
C ALA A 113 26.25 -1.29 -8.89
N GLU A 114 25.29 -0.81 -9.67
CA GLU A 114 25.33 0.52 -10.30
C GLU A 114 25.34 1.67 -9.27
N LEU A 115 24.68 1.44 -8.12
CA LEU A 115 24.63 2.39 -6.99
C LEU A 115 25.92 2.42 -6.16
N GLY A 116 26.91 1.56 -6.46
CA GLY A 116 28.17 1.48 -5.71
C GLY A 116 27.99 1.02 -4.26
N VAL A 117 26.87 0.38 -3.95
CA VAL A 117 26.60 -0.20 -2.63
C VAL A 117 27.23 -1.58 -2.62
N GLU A 118 28.51 -1.66 -2.27
CA GLU A 118 29.09 -2.93 -1.89
C GLU A 118 28.33 -3.45 -0.66
N ASN A 119 28.02 -4.75 -0.65
CA ASN A 119 27.25 -5.44 0.39
C ASN A 119 28.05 -5.60 1.70
N ASP A 120 28.85 -4.58 2.04
CA ASP A 120 29.57 -4.52 3.29
C ASP A 120 28.55 -4.21 4.38
N ASN A 121 28.33 -5.24 5.20
CA ASN A 121 27.52 -5.29 6.41
C ASN A 121 27.55 -3.95 7.17
N ASN A 122 26.62 -3.07 6.81
CA ASN A 122 26.60 -1.71 7.29
C ASN A 122 26.01 -1.75 8.71
N PRO A 123 26.70 -1.27 9.76
CA PRO A 123 26.22 -1.36 11.14
C PRO A 123 24.92 -0.58 11.40
N ILE A 124 24.46 0.21 10.42
CA ILE A 124 23.13 0.86 10.40
C ILE A 124 21.97 -0.15 10.31
N THR A 125 22.17 -1.33 9.72
CA THR A 125 21.14 -2.38 9.65
C THR A 125 21.04 -3.19 10.95
N GLU A 126 22.02 -3.06 11.84
CA GLU A 126 22.02 -3.70 13.16
C GLU A 126 21.20 -2.87 14.17
N LEU A 127 19.94 -3.27 14.38
CA LEU A 127 19.10 -2.69 15.42
C LEU A 127 19.61 -3.10 16.82
N ARG A 128 20.48 -2.28 17.43
CA ARG A 128 21.08 -2.57 18.75
C ARG A 128 20.20 -2.24 19.96
N HIS A 129 19.23 -1.34 19.80
CA HIS A 129 18.38 -0.84 20.89
C HIS A 129 16.90 -1.20 20.75
N VAL A 130 16.53 -1.97 19.73
CA VAL A 130 15.15 -2.38 19.47
C VAL A 130 15.10 -3.90 19.48
N ARG A 131 14.11 -4.48 20.17
CA ARG A 131 13.86 -5.93 20.17
C ARG A 131 13.86 -6.46 18.73
N SER A 132 14.69 -7.46 18.49
CA SER A 132 14.88 -8.05 17.17
C SER A 132 13.57 -8.61 16.62
N SER A 133 13.43 -8.70 15.30
CA SER A 133 12.24 -9.30 14.67
C SER A 133 12.06 -10.76 15.08
N THR A 134 13.15 -11.45 15.40
CA THR A 134 13.16 -12.82 15.93
C THR A 134 12.67 -12.87 17.37
N GLU A 135 12.98 -11.90 18.23
CA GLU A 135 12.39 -11.80 19.57
C GLU A 135 10.92 -11.38 19.54
N LYS A 136 10.52 -10.51 18.59
CA LYS A 136 9.11 -10.16 18.36
C LYS A 136 8.34 -11.37 17.85
N ARG A 137 8.87 -12.08 16.85
CA ARG A 137 8.29 -13.32 16.32
C ARG A 137 8.27 -14.41 17.37
N ALA A 138 9.31 -14.61 18.17
CA ALA A 138 9.28 -15.56 19.27
C ALA A 138 8.22 -15.18 20.33
N ALA A 139 8.02 -13.89 20.61
CA ALA A 139 6.93 -13.44 21.48
C ALA A 139 5.53 -13.61 20.86
N GLU A 140 5.39 -13.48 19.54
CA GLU A 140 4.16 -13.73 18.78
C GLU A 140 3.90 -15.24 18.57
N GLU A 141 4.96 -16.05 18.44
CA GLU A 141 4.96 -17.51 18.27
C GLU A 141 4.71 -18.24 19.61
N ILE A 142 5.06 -17.60 20.74
CA ILE A 142 4.59 -17.96 22.09
C ILE A 142 3.04 -17.79 22.23
N ALA A 143 2.38 -17.17 21.23
CA ALA A 143 0.94 -17.02 21.16
C ALA A 143 0.33 -17.62 19.87
N ASN A 144 0.95 -18.64 19.27
CA ASN A 144 0.27 -19.44 18.25
C ASN A 144 -0.93 -20.12 18.89
N ARG A 145 -2.11 -19.58 18.58
CA ARG A 145 -3.39 -20.15 18.93
C ARG A 145 -3.74 -21.20 17.88
N GLU A 146 -3.81 -22.44 18.29
CA GLU A 146 -4.22 -23.56 17.44
C GLU A 146 -5.73 -23.75 17.53
N ARG A 147 -6.32 -24.42 16.54
CA ARG A 147 -7.75 -24.74 16.60
C ARG A 147 -7.99 -25.81 17.67
N CYS A 148 -8.89 -25.55 18.62
CA CYS A 148 -9.22 -26.49 19.67
C CYS A 148 -10.17 -27.59 19.14
N ALA A 149 -9.72 -28.84 19.14
CA ALA A 149 -10.49 -29.97 18.59
C ALA A 149 -11.68 -30.37 19.50
N ASP A 150 -11.54 -30.21 20.80
CA ASP A 150 -12.49 -30.56 21.86
C ASP A 150 -13.32 -29.35 22.34
N PHE A 151 -13.35 -28.26 21.57
CA PHE A 151 -14.01 -27.00 21.94
C PHE A 151 -15.49 -27.16 22.28
N GLU A 152 -16.21 -28.08 21.64
CA GLU A 152 -17.63 -28.35 21.92
C GLU A 152 -17.88 -28.71 23.40
N THR A 153 -16.87 -29.30 24.08
CA THR A 153 -16.96 -29.62 25.51
C THR A 153 -16.89 -28.36 26.39
N PHE A 154 -16.18 -27.33 25.93
CA PHE A 154 -15.93 -26.10 26.69
C PHE A 154 -16.88 -24.95 26.31
N ARG A 155 -17.44 -24.98 25.10
CA ARG A 155 -18.46 -24.05 24.61
C ARG A 155 -19.57 -23.75 25.63
N PRO A 156 -20.24 -24.74 26.26
CA PRO A 156 -21.29 -24.45 27.23
C PRO A 156 -20.79 -23.68 28.45
N LEU A 157 -19.52 -23.86 28.85
CA LEU A 157 -18.94 -23.12 29.96
C LEU A 157 -18.78 -21.63 29.60
N PHE A 158 -18.34 -21.32 28.38
CA PHE A 158 -18.25 -19.93 27.92
C PHE A 158 -19.62 -19.27 27.79
N GLU A 159 -20.62 -19.99 27.27
CA GLU A 159 -21.99 -19.50 27.17
C GLU A 159 -22.60 -19.24 28.56
N GLN A 160 -22.34 -20.13 29.53
CA GLN A 160 -22.77 -19.92 30.91
C GLN A 160 -22.11 -18.68 31.53
N VAL A 161 -20.79 -18.54 31.39
CA VAL A 161 -20.07 -17.37 31.91
C VAL A 161 -20.57 -16.08 31.28
N GLN A 162 -20.87 -16.08 29.98
CA GLN A 162 -21.43 -14.91 29.31
C GLN A 162 -22.80 -14.54 29.90
N LYS A 163 -23.70 -15.52 30.08
CA LYS A 163 -25.01 -15.28 30.72
C LYS A 163 -24.88 -14.76 32.15
N GLU A 164 -23.92 -15.29 32.92
CA GLU A 164 -23.65 -14.84 34.30
C GLU A 164 -23.11 -13.40 34.33
N LEU A 165 -22.28 -13.00 33.37
CA LEU A 165 -21.81 -11.62 33.22
C LEU A 165 -22.95 -10.68 32.80
N ASP A 166 -23.77 -11.09 31.84
CA ASP A 166 -24.88 -10.29 31.32
C ASP A 166 -25.98 -10.07 32.38
N SER A 167 -26.22 -11.08 33.23
CA SER A 167 -27.16 -10.99 34.36
C SER A 167 -26.58 -10.31 35.60
N GLY A 168 -25.28 -9.98 35.61
CA GLY A 168 -24.58 -9.41 36.77
C GLY A 168 -24.35 -10.40 37.92
N ALA A 169 -24.64 -11.69 37.73
CA ALA A 169 -24.33 -12.75 38.71
C ALA A 169 -22.81 -12.98 38.85
N ARG A 170 -22.03 -12.62 37.82
CA ARG A 170 -20.57 -12.63 37.83
C ARG A 170 -20.04 -11.24 37.47
N GLU A 171 -18.92 -10.87 38.08
CA GLU A 171 -18.23 -9.61 37.84
C GLU A 171 -16.78 -9.88 37.39
N THR A 172 -16.29 -9.09 36.43
CA THR A 172 -14.89 -9.11 36.01
C THR A 172 -14.06 -8.25 36.93
N ARG A 173 -12.96 -8.77 37.45
CA ARG A 173 -12.03 -8.02 38.32
C ARG A 173 -10.62 -8.01 37.73
N PRO A 174 -9.82 -6.96 38.00
CA PRO A 174 -8.41 -6.94 37.65
C PRO A 174 -7.68 -8.16 38.24
N PHE A 175 -6.71 -8.69 37.50
CA PHE A 175 -5.91 -9.81 37.99
C PHE A 175 -5.02 -9.34 39.15
N GLU A 176 -5.18 -9.96 40.32
CA GLU A 176 -4.30 -9.73 41.46
C GLU A 176 -3.27 -10.86 41.57
N LEU A 177 -2.05 -10.56 42.03
CA LEU A 177 -0.96 -11.55 42.23
C LEU A 177 -1.35 -12.72 43.15
N LYS A 178 -2.43 -12.60 43.93
CA LYS A 178 -3.00 -13.65 44.79
C LYS A 178 -4.02 -14.54 44.08
N ALA A 179 -4.36 -14.26 42.82
CA ALA A 179 -5.27 -15.10 42.06
C ALA A 179 -4.56 -16.42 41.72
N GLU A 180 -5.00 -17.50 42.36
CA GLU A 180 -4.51 -18.85 42.09
C GLU A 180 -4.93 -19.25 40.67
N ILE A 181 -3.98 -19.20 39.72
CA ILE A 181 -4.18 -19.75 38.38
C ILE A 181 -4.27 -21.26 38.52
N GLN A 182 -5.49 -21.77 38.43
CA GLN A 182 -5.81 -23.19 38.56
C GLN A 182 -6.68 -23.66 37.39
N PRO A 183 -6.64 -24.96 37.05
CA PRO A 183 -7.60 -25.54 36.13
C PRO A 183 -9.04 -25.23 36.54
N GLY A 184 -9.90 -24.92 35.58
CA GLY A 184 -11.30 -24.56 35.84
C GLY A 184 -11.57 -23.06 36.00
N ARG A 185 -10.52 -22.22 36.09
CA ARG A 185 -10.67 -20.77 36.22
C ARG A 185 -10.76 -20.07 34.86
N PHE A 186 -11.45 -18.92 34.88
CA PHE A 186 -11.62 -18.04 33.74
C PHE A 186 -10.84 -16.75 33.92
N PHE A 187 -10.25 -16.27 32.83
CA PHE A 187 -9.49 -15.04 32.75
C PHE A 187 -9.87 -14.28 31.48
N ILE A 188 -9.51 -13.00 31.41
CA ILE A 188 -9.66 -12.19 30.21
C ILE A 188 -8.28 -11.83 29.71
N VAL A 189 -7.92 -12.30 28.51
CA VAL A 189 -6.61 -12.08 27.90
C VAL A 189 -6.81 -11.41 26.55
N GLY A 190 -6.35 -10.18 26.40
CA GLY A 190 -6.50 -9.41 25.17
C GLY A 190 -7.96 -9.23 24.75
N GLY A 191 -8.86 -9.01 25.72
CA GLY A 191 -10.31 -8.83 25.50
C GLY A 191 -11.10 -10.11 25.21
N GLN A 192 -10.45 -11.28 25.22
CA GLN A 192 -11.10 -12.58 24.99
C GLN A 192 -11.20 -13.40 26.27
N LYS A 193 -12.29 -14.16 26.42
CA LYS A 193 -12.45 -15.07 27.58
C LYS A 193 -11.53 -16.27 27.38
N ALA A 194 -10.74 -16.55 28.39
CA ALA A 194 -9.76 -17.63 28.42
C ALA A 194 -10.07 -18.58 29.58
N TYR A 195 -10.13 -19.88 29.30
CA TYR A 195 -10.39 -20.95 30.27
C TYR A 195 -9.14 -21.82 30.45
N VAL A 196 -8.72 -22.02 31.69
CA VAL A 196 -7.58 -22.91 32.00
C VAL A 196 -8.07 -24.35 32.05
N ALA A 197 -7.84 -25.12 30.98
CA ALA A 197 -8.29 -26.50 30.89
C ALA A 197 -7.37 -27.48 31.64
N LYS A 198 -6.06 -27.26 31.57
CA LYS A 198 -5.06 -28.11 32.23
C LYS A 198 -3.85 -27.30 32.68
N MET A 199 -3.30 -27.67 33.82
CA MET A 199 -2.03 -27.17 34.34
C MET A 199 -1.03 -28.32 34.32
N GLY A 200 0.15 -28.08 33.74
CA GLY A 200 1.28 -28.99 33.73
C GLY A 200 2.07 -28.93 35.04
N GLU A 201 3.27 -29.51 35.03
CA GLU A 201 4.15 -29.52 36.19
C GLU A 201 4.62 -28.10 36.54
N THR A 202 4.47 -27.73 37.81
CA THR A 202 5.04 -26.50 38.37
C THR A 202 6.54 -26.64 38.50
N THR A 203 7.27 -25.77 37.81
CA THR A 203 8.72 -25.65 37.91
C THR A 203 9.09 -24.35 38.64
N ILE A 204 10.17 -24.40 39.41
CA ILE A 204 10.74 -23.21 40.04
C ILE A 204 11.81 -22.68 39.08
N THR A 205 11.61 -21.46 38.61
CA THR A 205 12.58 -20.76 37.77
C THR A 205 13.82 -20.38 38.56
N GLU A 206 14.93 -20.06 37.88
CA GLU A 206 16.21 -19.65 38.52
C GLU A 206 16.07 -18.44 39.47
N HIS A 207 15.00 -17.65 39.31
CA HIS A 207 14.67 -16.52 40.17
C HIS A 207 13.74 -16.87 41.36
N GLY A 208 13.54 -18.16 41.64
CA GLY A 208 12.74 -18.64 42.77
C GLY A 208 11.23 -18.48 42.60
N ARG A 209 10.75 -18.21 41.37
CA ARG A 209 9.31 -18.05 41.06
C ARG A 209 8.74 -19.31 40.45
N THR A 210 7.52 -19.67 40.86
CA THR A 210 6.76 -20.81 40.32
C THR A 210 6.21 -20.46 38.93
N ASP A 211 6.49 -21.31 37.95
CA ASP A 211 5.91 -21.23 36.60
C ASP A 211 5.39 -22.62 36.18
N ALA A 212 4.40 -22.66 35.30
CA ALA A 212 3.82 -23.90 34.79
C ALA A 212 3.31 -23.69 33.37
N ARG A 213 3.30 -24.76 32.57
CA ARG A 213 2.60 -24.74 31.28
C ARG A 213 1.10 -24.95 31.47
N LEU A 214 0.30 -24.12 30.82
CA LEU A 214 -1.15 -24.12 30.88
C LEU A 214 -1.72 -24.37 29.49
N ARG A 215 -2.66 -25.32 29.39
CA ARG A 215 -3.55 -25.43 28.23
C ARG A 215 -4.70 -24.46 28.44
N VAL A 216 -4.71 -23.39 27.67
CA VAL A 216 -5.71 -22.33 27.74
C VAL A 216 -6.59 -22.37 26.51
N ILE A 217 -7.91 -22.41 26.70
CA ILE A 217 -8.91 -22.43 25.64
C ILE A 217 -9.58 -21.07 25.57
N PHE A 218 -9.82 -20.55 24.38
CA PHE A 218 -10.44 -19.25 24.13
C PHE A 218 -11.87 -19.41 23.62
N ASP A 219 -12.71 -18.40 23.88
CA ASP A 219 -14.11 -18.38 23.44
C ASP A 219 -14.31 -18.40 21.92
N ASN A 220 -13.28 -18.06 21.14
CA ASN A 220 -13.28 -18.14 19.68
C ASN A 220 -12.97 -19.55 19.11
N GLY A 221 -12.89 -20.58 19.96
CA GLY A 221 -12.62 -21.94 19.51
C GLY A 221 -11.14 -22.27 19.28
N THR A 222 -10.24 -21.43 19.78
CA THR A 222 -8.79 -21.68 19.71
C THR A 222 -8.22 -22.08 21.07
N GLU A 223 -7.08 -22.74 21.07
CA GLU A 223 -6.32 -23.05 22.27
C GLU A 223 -4.86 -22.63 22.15
N SER A 224 -4.21 -22.40 23.28
CA SER A 224 -2.80 -22.04 23.34
C SER A 224 -2.14 -22.70 24.53
N ASN A 225 -0.88 -23.08 24.35
CA ASN A 225 -0.03 -23.60 25.41
C ASN A 225 0.79 -22.46 26.02
N MET A 226 0.20 -21.78 26.99
CA MET A 226 0.77 -20.57 27.59
C MET A 226 1.54 -20.88 28.88
N LEU A 227 2.52 -20.05 29.21
CA LEU A 227 3.15 -20.08 30.54
C LEU A 227 2.28 -19.33 31.54
N MET A 228 2.21 -19.84 32.77
CA MET A 228 1.43 -19.23 33.86
C MET A 228 1.78 -17.74 34.03
N ARG A 229 3.06 -17.38 33.93
CA ARG A 229 3.50 -15.97 34.02
C ARG A 229 2.94 -15.06 32.93
N SER A 230 2.68 -15.59 31.73
CA SER A 230 2.17 -14.80 30.60
C SER A 230 0.72 -14.38 30.83
N LEU A 231 -0.01 -15.18 31.62
CA LEU A 231 -1.38 -14.92 32.01
C LEU A 231 -1.49 -13.94 33.20
N GLN A 232 -0.39 -13.73 33.93
CA GLN A 232 -0.28 -12.76 35.03
C GLN A 232 0.06 -11.32 34.57
N ARG A 233 0.40 -11.13 33.29
CA ARG A 233 0.87 -9.84 32.75
C ARG A 233 -0.26 -8.94 32.27
#